data_AF-A0A1A9NE52-F1
#
_entry.id   AF-A0A1A9NE52-F1
#
_cell.length_a   1.000
_cell.length_b   1.000
_cell.length_c   1.000
_cell.angle_alpha   90.00
_cell.angle_beta   90.00
_cell.angle_gamma   90.00
#
_symmetry.space_group_name_H-M   'P 1'
#
loop_
_entity.id
_entity.type
_entity.pdbx_description
1 polymer ?
#
loop_
_entity_poly.entity_id
_entity_poly.type
_entity_poly.pdbx_seq_one_letter_code
_entity_poly.pdbx_strand_id
1 'polypeptide(L)'
;MSDSIQIQVADSHLYPGCAVQIPHLPETESAAAAVVEFADGSGANATCHRRAFDELELMVERYATQKRHPVDTRHWLLFAVDASHHSWRVKRRLP
;
A
#
# COMPACT_ATOMS: atom_id res chain seq x y z
N MET A 1 6.94 4.20 -20.17
CA MET A 1 5.72 4.10 -19.35
C MET A 1 6.19 3.53 -18.03
N SER A 2 6.16 4.31 -16.95
CA SER A 2 6.56 3.78 -15.65
C SER A 2 5.42 2.91 -15.16
N ASP A 3 5.58 1.59 -15.19
CA ASP A 3 4.61 0.66 -14.62
C ASP A 3 4.45 1.00 -13.14
N SER A 4 3.26 1.50 -12.79
CA SER A 4 2.92 1.81 -11.41
C SER A 4 2.53 0.51 -10.72
N ILE A 5 3.07 0.29 -9.54
CA ILE A 5 2.83 -0.93 -8.76
C ILE A 5 1.36 -1.00 -8.37
N GLN A 6 0.71 -2.12 -8.65
CA GLN A 6 -0.66 -2.36 -8.24
C GLN A 6 -0.68 -2.93 -6.82
N ILE A 7 -1.43 -2.29 -5.95
CA ILE A 7 -1.60 -2.68 -4.55
C ILE A 7 -3.08 -2.92 -4.31
N GLN A 8 -3.45 -4.11 -3.86
CA GLN A 8 -4.83 -4.47 -3.59
C GLN A 8 -5.05 -4.57 -2.08
N VAL A 9 -6.12 -3.95 -1.61
CA VAL A 9 -6.50 -3.93 -0.20
C VAL A 9 -7.88 -4.57 -0.07
N ALA A 10 -7.98 -5.62 0.76
CA ALA A 10 -9.22 -6.36 0.96
C ALA A 10 -10.30 -5.58 1.76
N ASP A 11 -9.98 -4.37 2.19
CA ASP A 11 -10.81 -3.47 2.97
C ASP A 11 -11.01 -2.13 2.24
N SER A 12 -11.92 -1.29 2.74
CA SER A 12 -12.19 0.07 2.24
C SER A 12 -11.16 1.11 2.69
N HIS A 13 -10.26 0.76 3.60
CA HIS A 13 -9.24 1.66 4.15
C HIS A 13 -8.12 0.86 4.82
N LEU A 14 -6.95 1.49 4.97
CA LEU A 14 -5.80 0.91 5.67
C LEU A 14 -5.89 1.15 7.19
N TYR A 15 -5.58 0.10 7.95
CA TYR A 15 -5.48 0.10 9.40
C TYR A 15 -4.49 -1.00 9.86
N PRO A 16 -3.95 -0.93 11.09
CA PRO A 16 -3.07 -1.99 11.60
C PRO A 16 -3.73 -3.37 11.58
N GLY A 17 -3.07 -4.32 10.94
CA GLY A 17 -3.55 -5.68 10.73
C GLY A 17 -4.24 -5.93 9.39
N CYS A 18 -4.51 -4.89 8.61
CA CYS A 18 -5.12 -5.00 7.28
C CYS A 18 -4.20 -5.77 6.32
N ALA A 19 -4.79 -6.65 5.51
CA ALA A 19 -4.10 -7.44 4.50
C ALA A 19 -3.96 -6.64 3.19
N VAL A 20 -2.76 -6.69 2.62
CA VAL A 20 -2.39 -5.96 1.41
C VAL A 20 -1.71 -6.93 0.45
N GLN A 21 -2.11 -6.92 -0.81
CA GLN A 21 -1.48 -7.72 -1.86
C GLN A 21 -0.71 -6.82 -2.82
N ILE A 22 0.52 -7.19 -3.10
CA ILE A 22 1.41 -6.48 -4.02
C ILE A 22 1.99 -7.52 -4.98
N PRO A 23 1.34 -7.78 -6.13
CA PRO A 23 1.73 -8.87 -7.02
C PRO A 23 3.14 -8.73 -7.59
N HIS A 24 3.60 -7.49 -7.75
CA HIS A 24 4.93 -7.20 -8.26
C HIS A 24 5.52 -5.97 -7.57
N LEU A 25 6.44 -6.21 -6.64
CA LEU A 25 7.27 -5.16 -6.07
C LEU A 25 8.61 -5.15 -6.84
N PRO A 26 9.05 -4.00 -7.38
CA PRO A 26 10.34 -3.91 -8.04
C PRO A 26 11.46 -4.24 -7.05
N GLU A 27 12.50 -4.92 -7.53
CA GLU A 27 13.63 -5.34 -6.70
C GLU A 27 14.46 -4.16 -6.20
N THR A 28 14.36 -3.01 -6.85
CA THR A 28 15.12 -1.80 -6.53
C THR A 28 14.68 -1.18 -5.21
N GLU A 29 15.64 -0.75 -4.39
CA GLU A 29 15.42 -0.04 -3.11
C GLU A 29 14.84 1.39 -3.27
N SER A 30 14.59 1.82 -4.50
CA SER A 30 14.07 3.15 -4.81
C SER A 30 12.59 3.27 -4.49
N ALA A 31 12.17 4.47 -4.10
CA ALA A 31 10.76 4.82 -4.05
C ALA A 31 10.10 4.61 -5.42
N ALA A 32 8.99 3.87 -5.46
CA ALA A 32 8.27 3.53 -6.67
C ALA A 32 6.81 3.98 -6.57
N ALA A 33 6.31 4.52 -7.67
CA ALA A 33 4.91 4.93 -7.78
C ALA A 33 4.00 3.68 -7.75
N ALA A 34 2.90 3.80 -7.04
CA ALA A 34 1.93 2.74 -6.85
C ALA A 34 0.49 3.28 -6.93
N VAL A 35 -0.44 2.39 -7.21
CA VAL A 35 -1.87 2.64 -7.14
C VAL A 35 -2.45 1.62 -6.18
N VAL A 36 -3.18 2.11 -5.18
CA VAL A 36 -3.91 1.30 -4.22
C VAL A 36 -5.35 1.19 -4.66
N GLU A 37 -5.83 -0.03 -4.84
CA GLU A 37 -7.23 -0.37 -5.10
C GLU A 37 -7.83 -0.98 -3.84
N PHE A 38 -8.90 -0.37 -3.35
CA PHE A 38 -9.64 -0.82 -2.17
C PHE A 38 -10.82 -1.70 -2.58
N ALA A 39 -11.27 -2.59 -1.68
CA ALA A 39 -12.38 -3.49 -1.93
C ALA A 39 -13.73 -2.77 -2.18
N ASP A 40 -13.85 -1.50 -1.78
CA ASP A 40 -15.01 -0.66 -2.10
C ASP A 40 -14.97 -0.06 -3.52
N GLY A 41 -13.94 -0.37 -4.30
CA GLY A 41 -13.70 0.15 -5.65
C GLY A 41 -13.11 1.56 -5.67
N SER A 42 -12.76 2.15 -4.51
CA SER A 42 -11.99 3.38 -4.48
C SER A 42 -10.51 3.11 -4.80
N GLY A 43 -9.84 4.15 -5.30
CA GLY A 43 -8.43 4.10 -5.66
C GLY A 43 -7.66 5.29 -5.08
N ALA A 44 -6.39 5.08 -4.75
CA ALA A 44 -5.50 6.12 -4.29
C ALA A 44 -4.12 5.99 -4.94
N ASN A 45 -3.53 7.11 -5.33
CA ASN A 45 -2.12 7.14 -5.65
C ASN A 45 -1.31 6.87 -4.37
N ALA A 46 -0.20 6.17 -4.54
CA ALA A 46 0.72 5.91 -3.46
C ALA A 46 2.16 5.92 -3.95
N THR A 47 3.07 6.06 -2.98
CA THR A 47 4.48 5.79 -3.18
C THR A 47 4.86 4.68 -2.22
N CYS A 48 5.50 3.64 -2.74
CA CYS A 48 6.04 2.57 -1.93
C CYS A 48 7.57 2.70 -1.88
N HIS A 49 8.15 2.43 -0.71
CA HIS A 49 9.59 2.50 -0.50
C HIS A 49 10.01 1.31 0.36
N ARG A 50 10.89 0.47 -0.17
CA ARG A 50 11.35 -0.72 0.53
C ARG A 50 12.38 -0.32 1.58
N ARG A 51 12.09 -0.61 2.85
CA ARG A 51 12.98 -0.27 3.97
C ARG A 51 13.92 -1.41 4.34
N ALA A 52 13.46 -2.64 4.21
CA ALA A 52 14.23 -3.86 4.43
C ALA A 52 13.71 -4.98 3.53
N PHE A 53 14.27 -6.17 3.66
CA PHE A 53 13.81 -7.33 2.90
C PHE A 53 12.31 -7.59 3.10
N ASP A 54 11.84 -7.54 4.34
CA ASP A 54 10.47 -7.80 4.76
C ASP A 54 9.69 -6.54 5.18
N GLU A 55 10.30 -5.35 5.14
CA GLU A 55 9.65 -4.07 5.50
C GLU A 55 9.41 -3.16 4.30
N LEU A 56 8.18 -2.68 4.18
CA LEU A 56 7.77 -1.72 3.15
C LEU A 56 7.08 -0.52 3.78
N GLU A 57 7.49 0.68 3.38
CA GLU A 57 6.77 1.91 3.66
C GLU A 57 5.83 2.24 2.51
N LEU A 58 4.57 2.51 2.84
CA LEU A 58 3.53 2.86 1.89
C LEU A 58 2.95 4.23 2.27
N MET A 59 3.24 5.24 1.46
CA MET A 59 2.63 6.56 1.53
C MET A 59 1.43 6.58 0.59
N VAL A 60 0.22 6.67 1.14
CA VAL A 60 -1.02 6.77 0.36
C VAL A 60 -1.47 8.22 0.36
N GLU A 61 -1.63 8.80 -0.84
CA GLU A 61 -2.15 10.16 -1.00
C GLU A 61 -3.61 10.25 -0.56
N ARG A 62 -4.09 11.48 -0.36
CA ARG A 62 -5.50 11.70 -0.04
C ARG A 62 -6.41 11.07 -1.11
N TYR A 63 -7.49 10.45 -0.67
CA TYR A 63 -8.51 9.89 -1.56
C TYR A 63 -9.90 10.02 -0.92
N ALA A 64 -10.92 9.68 -1.69
CA ALA A 64 -12.27 9.55 -1.18
C ALA A 64 -12.71 8.10 -1.33
N THR A 65 -13.27 7.54 -0.26
CA THR A 65 -13.92 6.22 -0.34
C THR A 65 -15.12 6.27 -1.29
N GLN A 66 -15.66 5.12 -1.68
CA GLN A 66 -16.83 5.07 -2.56
C GLN A 66 -18.03 5.85 -1.98
N LYS A 67 -18.15 5.89 -0.64
CA LYS A 67 -19.18 6.66 0.09
C LYS A 67 -18.85 8.16 0.22
N ARG A 68 -17.83 8.66 -0.49
CA ARG A 68 -17.34 10.05 -0.47
C ARG A 68 -16.80 10.50 0.89
N HIS A 69 -16.34 9.57 1.73
CA HIS A 69 -15.62 9.96 2.94
C HIS A 69 -14.18 10.33 2.59
N PRO A 70 -13.74 11.56 2.88
CA PRO A 70 -12.36 11.96 2.61
C PRO A 70 -11.42 11.22 3.56
N VAL A 71 -10.32 10.74 3.02
CA VAL A 71 -9.21 10.15 3.75
C VAL A 71 -7.97 10.98 3.43
N ASP A 72 -7.37 11.59 4.44
CA ASP A 72 -6.13 12.34 4.28
C ASP A 72 -4.96 11.42 3.93
N THR A 73 -3.89 12.02 3.41
CA THR A 73 -2.62 11.34 3.16
C THR A 73 -2.15 10.63 4.44
N ARG A 74 -1.76 9.36 4.32
CA ARG A 74 -1.30 8.55 5.45
C ARG A 74 -0.12 7.67 5.06
N HIS A 75 0.81 7.52 5.99
CA HIS A 75 1.99 6.67 5.84
C HIS A 75 1.82 5.41 6.67
N TRP A 76 2.18 4.28 6.09
CA TRP A 76 2.01 2.96 6.70
C TRP A 76 3.30 2.17 6.61
N LEU A 77 3.61 1.44 7.68
CA LEU A 77 4.63 0.41 7.65
C LEU A 77 3.94 -0.93 7.46
N LEU A 78 4.37 -1.68 6.45
CA LEU A 78 3.90 -3.01 6.10
C LEU A 78 5.02 -4.02 6.33
N PHE A 79 4.61 -5.23 6.68
CA PHE A 79 5.49 -6.39 6.74
C PHE A 79 5.08 -7.46 5.74
N ALA A 80 6.07 -8.09 5.13
CA ALA A 80 5.85 -9.29 4.34
C ALA A 80 5.31 -10.41 5.23
N VAL A 81 4.29 -11.13 4.75
CA VAL A 81 3.72 -12.29 5.43
C VAL A 81 4.59 -13.53 5.18
N ASP A 82 5.26 -13.58 4.03
CA ASP A 82 6.12 -14.68 3.59
C ASP A 82 7.23 -14.17 2.66
N ALA A 83 8.17 -15.06 2.32
CA ALA A 83 9.32 -14.72 1.47
C ALA A 83 8.98 -14.46 -0.02
N SER A 84 7.74 -14.68 -0.45
CA SER A 84 7.31 -14.36 -1.83
C SER A 84 7.10 -12.86 -2.03
N HIS A 85 6.89 -12.10 -0.94
CA HIS A 85 6.62 -10.66 -0.98
C HIS A 85 5.39 -10.28 -1.82
N HIS A 86 4.45 -11.20 -2.03
CA HIS A 86 3.16 -10.90 -2.64
C HIS A 86 2.11 -10.52 -1.59
N SER A 87 2.26 -11.05 -0.38
CA SER A 87 1.33 -10.85 0.73
C SER A 87 1.99 -9.99 1.81
N TRP A 88 1.31 -8.90 2.17
CA TRP A 88 1.76 -7.93 3.14
C TRP A 88 0.69 -7.66 4.19
N ARG A 89 1.11 -7.20 5.36
CA ARG A 89 0.22 -6.80 6.44
C ARG A 89 0.62 -5.46 7.00
N VAL A 90 -0.35 -4.55 7.14
CA VAL A 90 -0.11 -3.24 7.76
C VAL A 90 0.28 -3.46 9.22
N LYS A 91 1.48 -3.05 9.61
CA LYS A 91 1.95 -3.11 10.99
C LYS A 91 1.41 -1.95 11.81
N ARG A 92 1.63 -0.73 11.32
CA ARG A 92 1.27 0.51 12.02
C ARG A 92 1.25 1.70 11.09
N ARG A 93 0.59 2.77 11.54
CA ARG A 93 0.73 4.10 10.93
C ARG A 93 2.09 4.69 11.30
N LEU A 94 2.74 5.34 10.34
CA LEU A 94 3.93 6.15 10.56
C LEU A 94 3.52 7.61 10.87
N PRO A 95 4.37 8.37 11.58
CA PRO A 95 4.11 9.78 11.85
C PRO A 95 4.04 10.61 10.57
#